data_AF-A0A5M9NW61-F1
#
_entry.id   AF-A0A5M9NW61-F1
#
_cell.length_a   1.000
_cell.length_b   1.000
_cell.length_c   1.000
_cell.angle_alpha   90.00
_cell.angle_beta   90.00
_cell.angle_gamma   90.00
#
_symmetry.space_group_name_H-M   'P 1'
#
loop_
_entity.id
_entity.type
_entity.pdbx_description
1 polymer ?
#
loop_
_entity_poly.entity_id
_entity_poly.type
_entity_poly.pdbx_seq_one_letter_code
_entity_poly.pdbx_strand_id
1 'polypeptide(L)'
;MADEKVKWHPAFAAAVQLELKEYRKYLEFITEYQLTDEPLRIDVLVVKKLREIRIDKSLGRIFKIASESAAGQGFDEKLAGRIHR
;
A
#
# COMPACT_ATOMS: atom_id res chain seq x y z
N MET A 1 28.43 -11.49 23.88
CA MET A 1 27.50 -10.43 24.34
C MET A 1 26.76 -9.97 23.10
N ALA A 2 25.48 -10.30 23.01
CA ALA A 2 24.74 -10.20 21.75
C ALA A 2 24.61 -8.73 21.34
N ASP A 3 25.04 -8.46 20.11
CA ASP A 3 24.88 -7.21 19.38
C ASP A 3 23.36 -6.98 19.22
N GLU A 4 22.72 -6.39 20.24
CA GLU A 4 21.30 -6.08 20.23
C GLU A 4 21.10 -4.85 19.35
N LYS A 5 21.32 -5.03 18.04
CA LYS A 5 21.10 -4.02 17.02
C LYS A 5 19.68 -3.51 17.19
N VAL A 6 19.55 -2.19 17.33
CA VAL A 6 18.25 -1.52 17.36
C VAL A 6 17.38 -2.08 16.24
N LYS A 7 16.28 -2.72 16.61
CA LYS A 7 15.29 -3.21 15.64
C LYS A 7 14.55 -1.98 15.13
N TRP A 8 15.05 -1.40 14.04
CA TRP A 8 14.46 -0.22 13.41
C TRP A 8 13.08 -0.50 12.81
N HIS A 9 12.80 -1.74 12.41
CA HIS A 9 11.58 -2.08 11.67
C HIS A 9 10.28 -1.76 12.44
N PRO A 10 10.11 -2.12 13.73
CA PRO A 10 8.91 -1.75 14.49
C PRO A 10 8.76 -0.24 14.70
N ALA A 11 9.86 0.46 14.98
CA ALA A 11 9.84 1.91 15.17
C ALA A 11 9.48 2.64 13.87
N PHE A 12 10.02 2.18 12.74
CA PHE A 12 9.72 2.71 11.42
C PHE A 12 8.26 2.46 11.03
N ALA A 13 7.75 1.25 11.25
CA ALA A 13 6.35 0.92 11.01
C ALA A 13 5.40 1.82 11.82
N ALA A 14 5.69 2.05 13.09
CA ALA A 14 4.91 2.94 13.94
C ALA A 14 4.95 4.40 13.44
N ALA A 15 6.12 4.89 13.01
CA ALA A 15 6.26 6.23 12.46
C ALA A 15 5.42 6.44 11.18
N VAL A 16 5.43 5.45 10.27
CA VAL A 16 4.60 5.49 9.04
C VAL A 16 3.10 5.52 9.39
N GLN A 17 2.66 4.68 10.32
CA GLN A 17 1.26 4.65 10.76
C GLN A 17 0.85 5.96 11.46
N LEU A 18 1.75 6.57 12.23
CA LEU A 18 1.50 7.84 12.93
C LEU A 18 1.38 9.01 11.95
N GLU A 19 2.29 9.11 10.98
CA GLU A 19 2.28 10.15 9.94
C GLU A 19 0.98 10.11 9.13
N LEU A 20 0.51 8.90 8.80
CA LEU A 20 -0.66 8.67 7.95
C LEU A 20 -1.96 8.41 8.74
N LYS A 21 -1.96 8.65 10.05
CA LYS A 21 -3.05 8.26 10.96
C LYS A 21 -4.43 8.82 10.59
N GLU A 22 -4.46 10.00 9.97
CA GLU A 22 -5.67 10.72 9.55
C GLU A 22 -6.37 10.04 8.36
N TYR A 23 -5.63 9.22 7.61
CA TYR A 23 -6.11 8.52 6.42
C TYR A 23 -6.37 7.02 6.67
N ARG A 24 -6.34 6.56 7.93
CA ARG A 24 -6.50 5.14 8.30
C ARG A 24 -7.76 4.48 7.73
N LYS A 25 -8.85 5.22 7.54
CA LYS A 25 -10.07 4.69 6.89
C LYS A 25 -9.90 4.35 5.40
N TYR A 26 -8.88 4.90 4.75
CA TYR A 26 -8.60 4.75 3.32
C TYR A 26 -7.32 3.98 3.03
N LEU A 27 -6.59 3.61 4.09
CA LEU A 27 -5.30 2.94 4.03
C LEU A 27 -5.36 1.61 4.78
N GLU A 28 -4.57 0.66 4.32
CA GLU A 28 -4.30 -0.59 5.04
C GLU A 28 -2.79 -0.74 5.21
N PHE A 29 -2.39 -1.13 6.41
CA PHE A 29 -0.99 -1.25 6.81
C PHE A 29 -0.71 -2.70 7.15
N ILE A 30 0.32 -3.26 6.52
CA ILE A 30 0.79 -4.61 6.79
C ILE A 30 2.27 -4.51 7.10
N THR A 31 2.66 -4.93 8.30
CA THR A 31 4.06 -4.95 8.73
C THR A 31 4.68 -6.29 8.34
N GLU A 32 5.96 -6.27 7.98
CA GLU A 32 6.74 -7.48 7.66
C GLU A 32 6.06 -8.31 6.56
N TYR A 33 5.91 -7.71 5.37
CA TYR A 33 5.18 -8.32 4.26
C TYR A 33 6.12 -8.99 3.25
N GLN A 34 5.83 -10.21 2.82
CA GLN A 34 6.56 -10.86 1.71
C GLN A 34 5.80 -10.68 0.41
N LEU A 35 6.44 -10.06 -0.60
CA LEU A 35 5.90 -10.00 -1.96
C LEU A 35 6.37 -11.16 -2.86
N THR A 36 7.40 -11.89 -2.44
CA THR A 36 8.08 -12.95 -3.20
C THR A 36 8.53 -14.06 -2.27
N ASP A 37 8.88 -15.23 -2.82
CA ASP A 37 9.43 -16.37 -2.07
C ASP A 37 10.84 -16.14 -1.50
N GLU A 38 11.47 -15.03 -1.86
CA GLU A 38 12.76 -14.56 -1.30
C GLU A 38 12.64 -14.11 0.17
N PRO A 39 13.76 -14.05 0.92
CA PRO A 39 13.77 -13.57 2.30
C PRO A 39 13.04 -12.24 2.47
N LEU A 40 12.34 -12.07 3.59
CA LEU A 40 11.51 -10.90 3.90
C LEU A 40 12.33 -9.60 3.74
N ARG A 41 11.98 -8.78 2.74
CA ARG A 41 12.67 -7.51 2.45
C ARG A 41 11.82 -6.27 2.71
N ILE A 42 10.51 -6.42 2.95
CA ILE A 42 9.59 -5.29 3.08
C ILE A 42 9.11 -5.18 4.51
N ASP A 43 9.49 -4.07 5.13
CA ASP A 43 9.12 -3.79 6.51
C ASP A 43 7.68 -3.32 6.66
N VAL A 44 7.18 -2.55 5.68
CA VAL A 44 5.83 -1.97 5.70
C VAL A 44 5.24 -1.92 4.30
N LEU A 45 4.07 -2.54 4.12
CA LEU A 45 3.21 -2.38 2.96
C LEU A 45 2.04 -1.46 3.34
N VAL A 46 1.85 -0.39 2.56
CA VAL A 46 0.72 0.54 2.72
C VAL A 46 -0.15 0.50 1.46
N VAL A 47 -1.37 0.00 1.58
CA VAL A 47 -2.32 -0.13 0.47
C VAL A 47 -3.32 1.03 0.49
N LYS A 48 -3.38 1.80 -0.60
CA LYS A 48 -4.37 2.86 -0.82
C LYS A 48 -5.64 2.26 -1.44
N LYS A 49 -6.73 2.23 -0.67
CA LYS A 49 -8.00 1.58 -1.08
C LYS A 49 -8.77 2.38 -2.14
N LEU A 50 -8.68 3.71 -2.08
CA LEU A 50 -9.40 4.61 -2.99
C LEU A 50 -8.41 5.46 -3.78
N ARG A 51 -8.47 5.37 -5.12
CA ARG A 51 -7.53 6.07 -6.01
C ARG A 51 -7.69 7.59 -5.97
N GLU A 52 -8.89 8.07 -5.70
CA GLU A 52 -9.30 9.48 -5.76
C GLU A 52 -8.89 10.29 -4.52
N ILE A 53 -8.63 9.62 -3.39
CA ILE A 53 -8.28 10.29 -2.14
C ILE A 53 -6.86 10.86 -2.22
N ARG A 54 -6.72 12.16 -1.95
CA ARG A 54 -5.41 12.81 -1.78
C ARG A 54 -4.90 12.62 -0.34
N ILE A 55 -3.64 12.24 -0.21
CA ILE A 55 -2.95 12.12 1.08
C ILE A 55 -1.90 13.23 1.14
N ASP A 56 -2.19 14.30 1.88
CA ASP A 56 -1.40 15.55 1.86
C ASP A 56 -0.43 15.65 3.05
N LYS A 57 0.18 14.51 3.40
CA LYS A 57 1.29 14.40 4.35
C LYS A 57 2.61 14.26 3.60
N SER A 58 3.74 14.45 4.27
CA SER A 58 5.05 14.39 3.63
C SER A 58 5.29 13.05 2.95
N LEU A 59 5.03 11.94 3.66
CA LEU A 59 5.05 10.60 3.06
C LEU A 59 3.87 10.36 2.12
N GLY A 60 2.75 11.03 2.33
CA GLY A 60 1.54 10.89 1.51
C GLY A 60 1.70 11.29 0.04
N ARG A 61 2.64 12.20 -0.25
CA ARG A 61 2.88 12.70 -1.61
C ARG A 61 3.42 11.64 -2.58
N ILE A 62 3.93 10.51 -2.08
CA ILE A 62 4.35 9.39 -2.94
C ILE A 62 3.14 8.70 -3.60
N PHE A 63 1.95 8.80 -3.00
CA PHE A 63 0.74 8.20 -3.55
C PHE A 63 0.22 9.02 -4.73
N LYS A 64 0.15 8.39 -5.90
CA LYS A 64 -0.49 9.00 -7.07
C LYS A 64 -1.99 9.14 -6.84
N ILE A 65 -2.56 10.22 -7.38
CA ILE A 65 -4.00 10.41 -7.54
C ILE A 65 -4.33 9.98 -8.97
N ALA A 66 -5.43 9.26 -9.18
CA ALA A 66 -5.91 9.04 -10.53
C ALA A 66 -6.29 10.40 -11.13
N SER A 67 -5.60 10.83 -12.19
CA SER A 67 -6.06 11.93 -13.03
C SER A 67 -7.28 11.45 -13.82
N GLU A 68 -8.28 12.32 -14.01
CA GLU A 68 -9.53 12.04 -14.74
C GLU A 68 -9.33 11.47 -16.16
N SER A 69 -8.11 11.51 -16.72
CA SER A 69 -7.80 11.00 -18.05
C SER A 69 -7.74 9.46 -18.20
N ALA A 70 -8.05 8.67 -17.17
CA ALA A 70 -8.08 7.20 -17.27
C ALA A 70 -9.51 6.61 -17.32
N ALA A 71 -10.55 7.42 -17.53
CA ALA A 71 -11.93 6.98 -17.73
C ALA A 71 -12.21 6.39 -19.14
N GLY A 72 -11.22 5.74 -19.76
CA GLY A 72 -11.26 5.39 -21.18
C GLY A 72 -10.86 3.96 -21.55
N GLN A 73 -10.79 3.01 -20.60
CA GLN A 73 -10.68 1.59 -20.94
C GLN A 73 -11.72 0.81 -20.13
N GLY A 74 -12.86 0.57 -20.79
CA GLY A 74 -13.94 -0.23 -20.27
C GLY A 74 -13.45 -1.61 -19.85
N PHE A 75 -13.85 -2.01 -18.64
CA PHE A 75 -13.82 -3.39 -18.23
C PHE A 75 -14.82 -4.13 -19.14
N ASP A 76 -14.31 -4.88 -20.12
CA ASP A 76 -15.14 -5.62 -21.07
C ASP A 76 -15.77 -6.81 -20.34
N GLU A 77 -17.03 -6.64 -19.93
CA GLU A 77 -17.88 -7.66 -19.29
C GLU A 77 -17.97 -8.95 -20.15
N LYS A 78 -17.62 -8.91 -21.44
CA LYS A 78 -17.62 -10.11 -22.30
C LYS A 78 -16.53 -11.13 -21.99
N LEU A 79 -15.51 -10.81 -21.19
CA LEU A 79 -14.49 -11.79 -20.81
C LEU A 79 -14.94 -12.72 -19.67
N ALA A 80 -15.95 -12.35 -18.88
CA ALA A 80 -16.47 -13.15 -17.77
C ALA A 80 -17.36 -14.33 -18.20
N GLY A 81 -17.82 -14.36 -19.47
CA GLY A 81 -18.74 -15.39 -19.98
C GLY A 81 -18.09 -16.62 -20.62
N ARG A 82 -16.77 -16.78 -20.61
CA ARG A 82 -16.07 -17.87 -21.33
C ARG A 82 -15.47 -18.98 -20.45
N ILE A 83 -15.93 -19.12 -19.21
CA ILE A 83 -15.61 -20.29 -18.36
C ILE A 83 -16.89 -21.11 -18.10
N HIS A 84 -17.49 -21.61 -19.18
CA HIS A 84 -18.31 -22.82 -19.19
C HIS A 84 -18.43 -23.31 -20.63
N ARG A 85 -17.37 -23.96 -21.11
CA ARG A 85 -17.50 -25.08 -22.05
C ARG A 85 -16.26 -25.94 -22.01
#